data_AF-A0A2G7GXA7-F1
#
_entry.id   AF-A0A2G7GXA7-F1
#
_cell.length_a   1.000
_cell.length_b   1.000
_cell.length_c   1.000
_cell.angle_alpha   90.00
_cell.angle_beta   90.00
_cell.angle_gamma   90.00
#
_symmetry.space_group_name_H-M   'P 1'
#
loop_
_entity.id
_entity.type
_entity.pdbx_description
1 polymer ?
#
loop_
_entity_poly.entity_id
_entity_poly.type
_entity_poly.pdbx_seq_one_letter_code
_entity_poly.pdbx_strand_id
1 'polypeptide(L)'
;MQLAFQSAVITRRTSPTMEDPFDSLELFGRGFRLRLQEFYSMGSWTAGSVTFNVRWQDGCFRVVGYDRSMVHRATLDRETVSVNFLTGRMQVVLDNAGAEPNTRRVGRWSAYPGQRRVCVQDVTSGLEFRRDLP
;
A
#
# COMPACT_ATOMS: atom_id res chain seq x y z
N MET A 1 -24.95 -18.91 9.73
CA MET A 1 -24.02 -19.23 8.63
C MET A 1 -23.24 -17.95 8.31
N GLN A 2 -22.07 -17.78 8.91
CA GLN A 2 -21.25 -16.58 8.74
C GLN A 2 -20.24 -16.88 7.63
N LEU A 3 -20.47 -16.36 6.43
CA LEU A 3 -19.50 -16.39 5.35
C LEU A 3 -18.34 -15.47 5.74
N ALA A 4 -17.36 -16.02 6.45
CA ALA A 4 -16.09 -15.35 6.65
C ALA A 4 -15.35 -15.32 5.31
N PHE A 5 -15.50 -14.22 4.56
CA PHE A 5 -14.61 -13.90 3.45
C PHE A 5 -13.19 -13.75 4.01
N GLN A 6 -12.44 -14.85 4.07
CA GLN A 6 -11.02 -14.81 4.39
C GLN A 6 -10.26 -14.39 3.13
N SER A 7 -10.28 -13.10 2.81
CA SER A 7 -9.30 -12.55 1.88
C SER A 7 -7.99 -12.31 2.63
N ALA A 8 -6.88 -12.91 2.20
CA ALA A 8 -5.58 -12.69 2.83
C ALA A 8 -5.04 -11.27 2.56
N VAL A 9 -5.41 -10.67 1.42
CA VAL A 9 -4.98 -9.32 1.05
C VAL A 9 -5.55 -8.22 1.95
N ILE A 10 -6.82 -8.30 2.36
CA ILE A 10 -7.36 -7.36 3.35
C ILE A 10 -6.79 -7.79 4.70
N THR A 11 -5.90 -6.95 5.24
CA THR A 11 -5.19 -7.25 6.48
C THR A 11 -6.19 -7.41 7.62
N ARG A 12 -5.98 -8.42 8.46
CA ARG A 12 -6.81 -8.60 9.65
C ARG A 12 -6.38 -7.63 10.73
N ARG A 13 -7.34 -7.14 11.52
CA ARG A 13 -7.02 -6.41 12.74
C ARG A 13 -6.22 -7.31 13.68
N THR A 14 -5.01 -6.89 14.01
CA THR A 14 -4.13 -7.56 14.98
C THR A 14 -4.17 -6.91 16.35
N SER A 15 -4.70 -5.68 16.44
CA SER A 15 -4.88 -4.92 17.68
C SER A 15 -6.33 -4.42 17.79
N PRO A 16 -6.90 -4.36 19.00
CA PRO A 16 -8.21 -3.72 19.22
C PRO A 16 -8.22 -2.21 18.94
N THR A 17 -7.05 -1.56 18.94
CA THR A 17 -6.93 -0.12 18.63
C THR A 17 -6.77 0.15 17.14
N MET A 18 -6.68 -0.90 16.31
CA MET A 18 -6.56 -0.77 14.86
C MET A 18 -7.93 -0.54 14.24
N GLU A 19 -8.04 0.47 13.39
CA GLU A 19 -9.23 0.68 12.57
C GLU A 19 -9.41 -0.44 11.53
N ASP A 20 -10.57 -0.48 10.87
CA ASP A 20 -10.75 -1.39 9.75
C ASP A 20 -9.74 -1.09 8.62
N PRO A 21 -8.91 -2.07 8.22
CA PRO A 21 -7.93 -1.85 7.17
C PRO A 21 -8.55 -1.64 5.79
N PHE A 22 -9.79 -2.10 5.56
CA PHE A 22 -10.46 -1.86 4.28
C PHE A 22 -10.90 -0.39 4.19
N ASP A 23 -10.44 0.31 3.16
CA ASP A 23 -10.84 1.69 2.87
C ASP A 23 -11.81 1.71 1.67
N SER A 24 -11.34 1.28 0.50
CA SER A 24 -12.18 1.28 -0.71
C SER A 24 -11.81 0.20 -1.72
N LEU A 25 -12.78 -0.15 -2.56
CA LEU A 25 -12.61 -1.00 -3.74
C LEU A 25 -13.29 -0.35 -4.93
N GLU A 26 -12.50 0.06 -5.91
CA GLU A 26 -12.96 0.71 -7.14
C GLU A 26 -12.79 -0.25 -8.32
N LEU A 27 -13.87 -0.56 -9.03
CA LEU A 27 -13.79 -1.37 -10.26
C LEU A 27 -13.48 -0.47 -11.46
N PHE A 28 -12.56 -0.90 -12.33
CA PHE A 28 -12.32 -0.22 -13.61
C PHE A 28 -11.79 -1.19 -14.67
N GLY A 29 -12.36 -1.11 -15.87
CA GLY A 29 -11.95 -1.95 -17.00
C GLY A 29 -12.00 -3.44 -16.66
N ARG A 30 -10.85 -4.12 -16.78
CA ARG A 30 -10.69 -5.56 -16.45
C ARG A 30 -10.04 -5.77 -15.08
N GLY A 31 -10.22 -4.84 -14.15
CA GLY A 31 -9.45 -4.80 -12.91
C GLY A 31 -10.14 -4.00 -11.82
N PHE A 32 -9.38 -3.75 -10.76
CA PHE A 32 -9.84 -2.99 -9.62
C PHE A 32 -8.68 -2.30 -8.91
N ARG A 33 -9.02 -1.29 -8.10
CA ARG A 33 -8.12 -0.64 -7.16
C ARG A 33 -8.61 -0.94 -5.76
N LEU A 34 -7.78 -1.62 -4.99
CA LEU A 34 -8.02 -1.90 -3.58
C LEU A 34 -7.18 -0.93 -2.77
N ARG A 35 -7.82 -0.12 -1.94
CA ARG A 35 -7.17 0.77 -1.01
C ARG A 35 -7.36 0.24 0.41
N LEU A 36 -6.26 0.16 1.13
CA LEU A 36 -6.20 -0.20 2.52
C LEU A 36 -5.62 0.96 3.33
N GLN A 37 -6.08 1.10 4.57
CA GLN A 37 -5.58 2.09 5.52
C GLN A 37 -4.97 1.42 6.74
N GLU A 38 -3.94 2.06 7.29
CA GLU A 38 -3.31 1.70 8.55
C GLU A 38 -3.49 2.87 9.52
N PHE A 39 -4.39 2.70 10.48
CA PHE A 39 -4.59 3.68 11.54
C PHE A 39 -4.86 2.98 12.86
N TYR A 40 -4.29 3.54 13.93
CA TYR A 40 -4.49 3.08 15.29
C TYR A 40 -4.87 4.25 16.18
N SER A 41 -5.94 4.11 16.96
CA SER A 41 -6.36 5.13 17.92
C SER A 41 -5.31 5.39 19.00
N MET A 42 -4.53 4.36 19.37
CA MET A 42 -3.42 4.46 20.32
C MET A 42 -2.35 3.39 20.02
N GLY A 43 -1.11 3.66 20.40
CA GLY A 43 -0.02 2.67 20.40
C GLY A 43 0.73 2.50 19.06
N SER A 44 0.47 3.35 18.06
CA SER A 44 1.26 3.39 16.82
C SER A 44 1.84 4.78 16.57
N TRP A 45 3.12 4.81 16.20
CA TRP A 45 3.81 6.00 15.72
C TRP A 45 3.58 6.29 14.25
N THR A 46 2.98 5.36 13.50
CA THR A 46 2.74 5.51 12.07
C THR A 46 1.25 5.42 11.74
N ALA A 47 0.87 6.13 10.69
CA ALA A 47 -0.41 5.96 10.01
C ALA A 47 -0.17 6.01 8.51
N GLY A 48 -1.06 5.42 7.72
CA GLY A 48 -0.85 5.44 6.28
C GLY A 48 -1.87 4.65 5.49
N SER A 49 -1.50 4.36 4.25
CA SER A 49 -2.35 3.62 3.33
C SER A 49 -1.52 2.84 2.33
N VAL A 50 -2.07 1.73 1.86
CA VAL A 50 -1.56 0.94 0.74
C VAL A 50 -2.63 0.89 -0.34
N THR A 51 -2.24 1.09 -1.59
CA THR A 51 -3.12 0.99 -2.75
C THR A 51 -2.58 -0.04 -3.72
N PHE A 52 -3.39 -1.03 -4.07
CA PHE A 52 -3.11 -1.99 -5.13
C PHE A 52 -3.90 -1.60 -6.38
N ASN A 53 -3.21 -1.48 -7.51
CA ASN A 53 -3.86 -1.44 -8.82
C ASN A 53 -3.73 -2.83 -9.43
N VAL A 54 -4.87 -3.46 -9.70
CA VAL A 54 -4.98 -4.86 -10.08
C VAL A 54 -5.67 -5.00 -11.43
N ARG A 55 -5.21 -5.94 -12.24
CA ARG A 55 -5.80 -6.27 -13.54
C ARG A 55 -5.90 -7.78 -13.71
N TRP A 56 -7.05 -8.26 -14.16
CA TRP A 56 -7.21 -9.64 -14.61
C TRP A 56 -6.42 -9.89 -15.89
N GLN A 57 -5.46 -10.81 -15.83
CA GLN A 57 -4.65 -11.26 -16.98
C GLN A 57 -4.01 -12.61 -16.68
N ASP A 58 -3.85 -13.45 -17.71
CA ASP A 58 -3.21 -14.76 -17.63
C ASP A 58 -3.76 -15.64 -16.49
N GLY A 59 -5.08 -15.66 -16.32
CA GLY A 59 -5.78 -16.49 -15.34
C GLY A 59 -5.64 -16.03 -13.89
N CYS A 60 -5.15 -14.81 -13.63
CA CYS A 60 -4.96 -14.30 -12.28
C CYS A 60 -5.21 -12.79 -12.16
N PHE A 61 -5.57 -12.32 -10.97
CA PHE A 61 -5.65 -10.89 -10.66
C PHE A 61 -4.26 -10.34 -10.39
N ARG A 62 -3.56 -9.89 -11.43
CA ARG A 62 -2.18 -9.40 -11.30
C ARG A 62 -2.12 -8.01 -10.71
N VAL A 63 -1.21 -7.82 -9.76
CA VAL A 63 -0.80 -6.50 -9.28
C VAL A 63 0.02 -5.84 -10.39
N VAL A 64 -0.48 -4.72 -10.92
CA VAL A 64 0.19 -3.92 -11.95
C VAL A 64 0.82 -2.65 -11.39
N GLY A 65 0.30 -2.17 -10.27
CA GLY A 65 0.83 -1.03 -9.53
C GLY A 65 0.60 -1.19 -8.03
N TYR A 66 1.49 -0.60 -7.24
CA TYR A 66 1.41 -0.55 -5.79
C TYR A 66 1.88 0.81 -5.32
N ASP A 67 1.14 1.41 -4.39
CA ASP A 67 1.49 2.67 -3.76
C ASP A 67 1.35 2.52 -2.25
N ARG A 68 2.38 2.90 -1.50
CA ARG A 68 2.36 2.98 -0.04
C ARG A 68 2.66 4.42 0.36
N SER A 69 1.87 4.98 1.26
CA SER A 69 2.18 6.26 1.91
C SER A 69 2.09 6.06 3.40
N MET A 70 3.20 6.25 4.11
CA MET A 70 3.28 6.19 5.57
C MET A 70 3.70 7.55 6.11
N VAL A 71 3.08 7.96 7.22
CA VAL A 71 3.45 9.17 7.96
C VAL A 71 3.81 8.80 9.38
N HIS A 72 4.94 9.31 9.86
CA HIS A 72 5.29 9.29 11.27
C HIS A 72 4.49 10.38 11.99
N ARG A 73 3.59 9.97 12.90
CA ARG A 73 2.55 10.81 13.48
C ARG A 73 3.06 11.94 14.37
N ALA A 74 4.31 11.85 14.86
CA ALA A 74 4.91 12.85 15.73
C ALA A 74 5.79 13.86 15.00
N THR A 75 6.61 13.41 14.05
CA THR A 75 7.50 14.28 13.28
C THR A 75 6.85 14.80 12.00
N LEU A 76 5.76 14.16 11.55
CA LEU A 76 5.10 14.38 10.27
C LEU A 76 5.96 14.02 9.05
N ASP A 77 7.05 13.29 9.26
CA ASP A 77 7.82 12.72 8.16
C ASP A 77 6.96 11.74 7.39
N ARG A 78 6.95 11.88 6.07
CA ARG A 78 6.17 11.08 5.15
C ARG A 78 7.08 10.39 4.16
N GLU A 79 6.84 9.10 4.01
CA GLU A 79 7.47 8.26 3.00
C GLU A 79 6.38 7.76 2.05
N THR A 80 6.62 7.91 0.74
CA THR A 80 5.76 7.37 -0.29
C THR A 80 6.57 6.49 -1.22
N VAL A 81 6.14 5.23 -1.36
CA VAL A 81 6.73 4.24 -2.26
C VAL A 81 5.74 3.91 -3.34
N SER A 82 6.13 4.07 -4.59
CA SER A 82 5.31 3.70 -5.75
C SER A 82 6.07 2.69 -6.61
N VAL A 83 5.43 1.57 -6.93
CA VAL A 83 6.01 0.50 -7.76
C VAL A 83 5.10 0.26 -8.95
N ASN A 84 5.68 0.36 -10.14
CA ASN A 84 5.05 -0.04 -11.39
C ASN A 84 5.58 -1.42 -11.79
N PHE A 85 4.79 -2.47 -11.56
CA PHE A 85 5.19 -3.86 -11.81
C PHE A 85 5.36 -4.19 -13.30
N LEU A 86 4.61 -3.48 -14.16
CA LEU A 86 4.71 -3.64 -15.62
C LEU A 86 6.09 -3.21 -16.13
N THR A 87 6.62 -2.09 -15.64
CA THR A 87 7.93 -1.56 -16.05
C THR A 87 9.07 -2.01 -15.14
N GLY A 88 8.78 -2.48 -13.93
CA GLY A 88 9.79 -2.80 -12.92
C GLY A 88 10.45 -1.55 -12.33
N ARG A 89 9.80 -0.39 -12.40
CA ARG A 89 10.32 0.87 -11.85
C ARG A 89 9.70 1.14 -10.49
N MET A 90 10.52 1.66 -9.59
CA MET A 90 10.13 2.09 -8.25
C MET A 90 10.50 3.55 -8.05
N GLN A 91 9.67 4.27 -7.31
CA GLN A 91 9.93 5.62 -6.82
C GLN A 91 9.77 5.64 -5.31
N VAL A 92 10.71 6.29 -4.63
CA VAL A 92 10.60 6.63 -3.21
C VAL A 92 10.62 8.14 -3.08
N VAL A 93 9.66 8.69 -2.36
CA VAL A 93 9.54 10.13 -2.07
C VAL A 93 9.54 10.31 -0.57
N LEU A 94 10.48 11.10 -0.08
CA LEU A 94 10.53 11.55 1.30
C LEU A 94 10.09 13.02 1.37
N ASP A 95 9.20 13.30 2.31
CA ASP A 95 8.60 14.61 2.55
C ASP A 95 8.34 14.81 4.05
N ASN A 96 7.99 16.02 4.47
CA ASN A 96 7.52 16.30 5.83
C ASN A 96 6.29 17.20 5.76
N ALA A 97 5.16 16.75 6.31
CA ALA A 97 3.90 17.47 6.19
C ALA A 97 3.84 18.75 7.04
N GLY A 98 4.79 18.95 7.96
CA GLY A 98 4.97 20.20 8.72
C GLY A 98 5.98 21.17 8.09
N ALA A 99 6.63 20.79 6.98
CA ALA A 99 7.58 21.66 6.29
C ALA A 99 6.89 22.77 5.48
N GLU A 100 7.61 23.86 5.20
CA GLU A 100 7.10 24.96 4.39
C GLU A 100 6.68 24.48 2.99
N PRO A 101 5.62 25.07 2.39
CA PRO A 101 5.01 24.56 1.15
C PRO A 101 5.95 24.48 -0.07
N ASN A 102 7.08 25.20 -0.04
CA ASN A 102 8.09 25.19 -1.11
C ASN A 102 9.30 24.30 -0.79
N THR A 103 9.25 23.49 0.27
CA THR A 103 10.32 22.56 0.61
C THR A 103 10.45 21.51 -0.50
N ARG A 104 11.66 21.34 -1.02
CA ARG A 104 11.95 20.44 -2.13
C ARG A 104 11.72 18.99 -1.71
N ARG A 105 10.73 18.33 -2.31
CA ARG A 105 10.52 16.89 -2.18
C ARG A 105 11.66 16.13 -2.83
N VAL A 106 12.20 15.14 -2.13
CA VAL A 106 13.29 14.31 -2.65
C VAL A 106 12.70 13.01 -3.17
N GLY A 107 12.49 12.94 -4.48
CA GLY A 107 12.09 11.72 -5.18
C GLY A 107 13.31 10.99 -5.75
N ARG A 108 13.47 9.70 -5.44
CA ARG A 108 14.49 8.83 -6.02
C ARG A 108 13.82 7.74 -6.84
N TRP A 109 14.31 7.55 -8.07
CA TRP A 109 13.87 6.48 -8.95
C TRP A 109 14.90 5.35 -8.95
N SER A 110 14.43 4.12 -8.93
CA SER A 110 15.27 2.93 -9.00
C SER A 110 14.56 1.78 -9.69
N ALA A 111 15.30 0.71 -9.99
CA ALA A 111 14.69 -0.55 -10.37
C ALA A 111 14.06 -1.19 -9.14
N TYR A 112 12.88 -1.78 -9.31
CA TYR A 112 12.22 -2.54 -8.26
C TYR A 112 12.94 -3.88 -8.05
N PRO A 113 13.42 -4.19 -6.82
CA PRO A 113 14.29 -5.34 -6.57
C PRO A 113 13.56 -6.69 -6.46
N GLY A 114 12.23 -6.68 -6.35
CA GLY A 114 11.44 -7.89 -6.06
C GLY A 114 10.85 -8.58 -7.30
N GLN A 115 10.09 -9.65 -7.06
CA GLN A 115 9.35 -10.35 -8.10
C GLN A 115 8.29 -9.44 -8.72
N ARG A 116 8.31 -9.32 -10.06
CA ARG A 116 7.43 -8.44 -10.83
C ARG A 116 6.05 -9.04 -11.16
N ARG A 117 5.93 -10.37 -11.14
CA ARG A 117 4.69 -11.08 -11.41
C ARG A 117 4.09 -11.53 -10.08
N VAL A 118 3.16 -10.73 -9.56
CA VAL A 118 2.46 -11.00 -8.31
C VAL A 118 0.99 -11.08 -8.62
N CYS A 119 0.33 -12.15 -8.19
CA CYS A 119 -1.12 -12.20 -8.16
C CYS A 119 -1.61 -11.73 -6.78
N VAL A 120 -2.64 -10.90 -6.75
CA VAL A 120 -3.14 -10.28 -5.50
C VAL A 120 -3.65 -11.33 -4.53
N GLN A 121 -4.17 -12.46 -5.02
CA GLN A 121 -4.61 -13.57 -4.17
C GLN A 121 -3.46 -14.26 -3.42
N ASP A 122 -2.21 -14.11 -3.86
CA ASP A 122 -1.04 -14.67 -3.20
C ASP A 122 -0.46 -13.70 -2.15
N VAL A 123 -1.04 -12.50 -2.02
CA VAL A 123 -0.66 -11.53 -0.99
C VAL A 123 -1.25 -11.97 0.35
N THR A 124 -0.36 -12.28 1.30
CA THR A 124 -0.72 -12.79 2.63
C THR A 124 -1.24 -11.71 3.59
N SER A 125 -0.81 -10.47 3.40
CA SER A 125 -1.26 -9.29 4.14
C SER A 125 -0.99 -8.03 3.30
N GLY A 126 -2.04 -7.29 2.96
CA GLY A 126 -1.92 -6.11 2.10
C GLY A 126 -1.16 -4.93 2.72
N LEU A 127 -1.33 -4.67 4.02
CA LEU A 127 -0.59 -3.61 4.71
C LEU A 127 0.90 -3.94 4.89
N GLU A 128 1.23 -5.23 5.01
CA GLU A 128 2.61 -5.71 5.14
C GLU A 128 3.29 -5.96 3.78
N PHE A 129 2.52 -5.99 2.70
CA PHE A 129 3.06 -6.24 1.38
C PHE A 129 4.09 -5.16 1.03
N ARG A 130 5.34 -5.60 0.83
CA ARG A 130 6.47 -4.73 0.51
C ARG A 130 6.75 -3.63 1.54
N ARG A 131 6.39 -3.87 2.81
CA ARG A 131 6.72 -2.96 3.91
C ARG A 131 8.23 -2.84 4.15
N ASP A 132 9.00 -3.82 3.66
CA ASP A 132 10.46 -3.87 3.64
C ASP A 132 11.11 -2.92 2.63
N LEU A 133 10.34 -2.36 1.69
CA LEU A 133 10.86 -1.31 0.81
C LEU A 133 11.16 -0.03 1.62
N PRO A 134 12.19 0.73 1.22
CA PRO A 134 12.58 1.98 1.87
C PRO A 134 11.66 3.15 1.51
#